data_AF-A0A813U5P6-F1
#
_entry.id   AF-A0A813U5P6-F1
#
_cell.length_a   1.000
_cell.length_b   1.000
_cell.length_c   1.000
_cell.angle_alpha   90.00
_cell.angle_beta   90.00
_cell.angle_gamma   90.00
#
_symmetry.space_group_name_H-M   'P 1'
#
loop_
_entity.id
_entity.type
_entity.pdbx_description
1 polymer ?
#
loop_
_entity_poly.entity_id
_entity_poly.type
_entity_poly.pdbx_seq_one_letter_code
_entity_poly.pdbx_strand_id
1 'polypeptide(L)'
;MITLDRVNDLASITTKEELENDEELLKPLDRNIHEYAYWEQQIDALLGLLRRKNVMNVDNLRQGVESIDKQIYNKLSYYERWAISIAKHCLETGVLTQEDLNKKYGPPLSSTNEQLFHVGDKVRVQHENYATRWIKPHLRTPGYLYGKVGIIERYCGLYPNPEYFAYDTTDPTIHQQPLYRVRFNQEHIWDNYEGGADDTIDVEIYQHWLKPASDTCSSEKEHEHEDHHHHHHKHDSDHHHEGHDHGHIHEARAKVEQTAVDREGTPLPAQHLAESLISALLDKNIFSADELRKQIETNQMAVIISLY
;
A
#
# COMPACT_ATOMS: atom_id res chain seq x y z
N MET A 1 1.27 -0.65 27.18
CA MET A 1 2.51 -1.21 26.59
C MET A 1 3.24 -0.05 25.93
N ILE A 2 4.44 0.30 26.39
CA ILE A 2 5.23 1.39 25.79
C ILE A 2 5.70 0.89 24.42
N THR A 3 5.31 1.57 23.35
CA THR A 3 5.71 1.23 21.99
C THR A 3 7.23 1.36 21.84
N LEU A 4 7.88 0.45 21.11
CA LEU A 4 9.33 0.50 20.87
C LEU A 4 9.77 1.83 20.23
N ASP A 5 8.90 2.46 19.44
CA ASP A 5 9.12 3.80 18.86
C ASP A 5 9.44 4.84 19.95
N ARG A 6 8.72 4.82 21.08
CA ARG A 6 8.96 5.74 22.21
C ARG A 6 10.28 5.47 22.94
N VAL A 7 10.77 4.23 22.94
CA VAL A 7 12.01 3.86 23.66
C VAL A 7 13.25 4.35 22.89
N ASN A 8 13.21 4.33 21.57
CA ASN A 8 14.30 4.85 20.73
C ASN A 8 14.39 6.39 20.78
N ASP A 9 13.24 7.08 20.82
CA ASP A 9 13.21 8.54 21.00
C ASP A 9 13.75 8.95 22.38
N LEU A 10 13.39 8.22 23.44
CA LEU A 10 13.88 8.48 24.80
C LEU A 10 15.39 8.20 24.97
N ALA A 11 15.94 7.23 24.24
CA ALA A 11 17.38 6.90 24.30
C ALA A 11 18.27 7.98 23.67
N SER A 12 17.68 8.90 22.88
CA SER A 12 18.37 10.00 22.21
C SER A 12 18.42 11.27 23.06
N ILE A 13 17.67 11.31 24.18
CA ILE A 13 17.57 12.49 25.04
C ILE A 13 18.58 12.37 26.19
N THR A 14 19.55 13.28 26.21
CA THR A 14 20.69 13.22 27.13
C THR A 14 20.50 14.06 28.38
N THR A 15 19.49 14.93 28.43
CA THR A 15 19.27 15.85 29.54
C THR A 15 17.81 15.96 29.96
N LYS A 16 17.60 16.24 31.26
CA LYS A 16 16.27 16.41 31.86
C LYS A 16 15.51 17.62 31.30
N GLU A 17 16.24 18.62 30.80
CA GLU A 17 15.72 19.85 30.20
C GLU A 17 15.13 19.65 28.79
N GLU A 18 15.64 18.70 28.01
CA GLU A 18 15.10 18.33 26.70
C GLU A 18 13.77 17.57 26.82
N LEU A 19 13.60 16.77 27.87
CA LEU A 19 12.35 16.06 28.19
C LEU A 19 11.20 17.00 28.61
N GLU A 20 11.51 18.13 29.25
CA GLU A 20 10.51 19.09 29.75
C GLU A 20 10.02 20.06 28.67
N ASN A 21 10.78 20.24 27.57
CA ASN A 21 10.45 21.18 26.48
C ASN A 21 9.73 20.53 25.29
N ASP A 22 9.60 19.20 25.27
CA ASP A 22 8.93 18.48 24.18
C ASP A 22 7.46 18.25 24.52
N GLU A 23 6.61 19.24 24.22
CA GLU A 23 5.15 19.20 24.42
C GLU A 23 4.48 18.00 23.73
N GLU A 24 5.12 17.40 22.73
CA GLU A 24 4.60 16.23 22.02
C GLU A 24 4.77 14.92 22.82
N LEU A 25 5.83 14.81 23.62
CA LEU A 25 6.07 13.67 24.52
C LEU A 25 5.14 13.65 25.73
N LEU A 26 4.63 14.82 26.14
CA LEU A 26 3.71 15.00 27.26
C LEU A 26 2.22 14.87 26.89
N LYS A 27 1.89 14.65 25.60
CA LYS A 27 0.51 14.38 25.19
C LYS A 27 -0.03 13.14 25.94
N PRO A 28 -1.30 13.17 26.42
CA PRO A 28 -1.94 11.99 26.98
C PRO A 28 -1.79 10.82 26.02
N LEU A 29 -1.43 9.64 26.53
CA LEU A 29 -1.45 8.42 25.73
C LEU A 29 -2.81 8.33 25.04
N ASP A 30 -2.81 8.40 23.71
CA ASP A 30 -4.01 8.10 22.95
C ASP A 30 -4.39 6.65 23.28
N ARG A 31 -5.55 6.49 23.93
CA ARG A 31 -6.11 5.19 24.32
C ARG A 31 -7.12 4.71 23.30
N ASN A 32 -7.25 5.38 22.15
CA ASN A 32 -8.05 4.85 21.06
C ASN A 32 -7.55 3.46 20.70
N ILE A 33 -8.47 2.50 20.74
CA ILE A 33 -8.26 1.17 20.23
C ILE A 33 -8.14 1.34 18.72
N HIS A 34 -6.92 1.27 18.19
CA HIS A 34 -6.72 1.22 16.75
C HIS A 34 -7.33 -0.09 16.24
N GLU A 35 -8.44 0.00 15.50
CA GLU A 35 -9.00 -1.15 14.80
C GLU A 35 -8.05 -1.52 13.66
N TYR A 36 -7.19 -2.52 13.90
CA TYR A 36 -6.25 -3.01 12.90
C TYR A 36 -6.97 -3.50 11.66
N ALA A 37 -6.49 -3.07 10.49
CA ALA A 37 -6.95 -3.62 9.22
C ALA A 37 -6.62 -5.12 9.14
N TYR A 38 -7.35 -5.87 8.32
CA TYR A 38 -7.18 -7.33 8.27
C TYR A 38 -5.75 -7.74 7.89
N TRP A 39 -5.12 -7.06 6.93
CA TRP A 39 -3.75 -7.35 6.51
C TRP A 39 -2.72 -7.09 7.62
N GLU A 40 -2.96 -6.11 8.50
CA GLU A 40 -2.09 -5.82 9.66
C GLU A 40 -2.12 -6.97 10.66
N GLN A 41 -3.33 -7.50 10.92
CA GLN A 41 -3.50 -8.70 11.74
C GLN A 41 -2.83 -9.91 11.11
N GLN A 42 -2.86 -10.02 9.78
CA GLN A 42 -2.15 -11.09 9.06
C GLN A 42 -0.62 -10.95 9.18
N ILE A 43 -0.05 -9.74 9.12
CA ILE A 43 1.40 -9.53 9.28
C ILE A 43 1.87 -9.86 10.70
N ASP A 44 1.12 -9.45 11.72
CA ASP A 44 1.42 -9.81 13.10
C ASP A 44 1.38 -11.33 13.32
N ALA A 45 0.33 -11.97 12.81
CA ALA A 45 0.19 -13.42 12.86
C ALA A 45 1.29 -14.14 12.07
N LEU A 46 1.67 -13.62 10.90
CA LEU A 46 2.75 -14.11 10.08
C LEU A 46 4.07 -14.12 10.85
N LEU A 47 4.44 -13.01 11.50
CA LEU A 47 5.65 -12.95 12.32
C LEU A 47 5.62 -14.02 13.43
N GLY A 48 4.49 -14.18 14.11
CA GLY A 48 4.30 -15.22 15.13
C GLY A 48 4.54 -16.63 14.60
N LEU A 49 4.06 -16.93 13.39
CA LEU A 49 4.27 -18.22 12.72
C LEU A 49 5.73 -18.43 12.31
N LEU A 50 6.34 -17.44 11.65
CA LEU A 50 7.72 -17.54 11.18
C LEU A 50 8.70 -17.73 12.35
N ARG A 51 8.43 -17.11 13.50
CA ARG A 51 9.19 -17.33 14.74
C ARG A 51 9.07 -18.76 15.26
N ARG A 52 7.85 -19.32 15.33
CA ARG A 52 7.65 -20.71 15.78
C ARG A 52 8.27 -21.74 14.86
N LYS A 53 8.36 -21.44 13.57
CA LYS A 53 8.99 -22.28 12.57
C LYS A 53 10.48 -22.01 12.39
N ASN A 54 11.06 -21.14 13.23
CA ASN A 54 12.48 -20.78 13.23
C ASN A 54 12.98 -20.23 11.89
N VAL A 55 12.09 -19.58 11.12
CA VAL A 55 12.41 -18.91 9.86
C VAL A 55 13.08 -17.56 10.13
N MET A 56 12.60 -16.84 11.15
CA MET A 56 13.18 -15.57 11.59
C MET A 56 12.93 -15.33 13.08
N ASN A 57 13.70 -14.43 13.69
CA ASN A 57 13.49 -13.96 15.05
C ASN A 57 13.29 -12.42 15.12
N VAL A 58 13.12 -11.90 16.34
CA VAL A 58 12.88 -10.46 16.57
C VAL A 58 14.11 -9.63 16.22
N ASP A 59 15.32 -10.16 16.39
CA ASP A 59 16.55 -9.47 16.02
C ASP A 59 16.69 -9.32 14.50
N ASN A 60 16.32 -10.35 13.73
CA ASN A 60 16.25 -10.24 12.27
C ASN A 60 15.22 -9.20 11.83
N LEU A 61 14.03 -9.21 12.46
CA LEU A 61 12.99 -8.21 12.18
C LEU A 61 13.52 -6.79 12.45
N ARG A 62 14.17 -6.58 13.59
CA ARG A 62 14.71 -5.28 14.01
C ARG A 62 15.82 -4.81 13.07
N GLN A 63 16.75 -5.70 12.73
CA GLN A 63 17.80 -5.41 11.76
C GLN A 63 17.22 -4.98 10.40
N GLY A 64 16.19 -5.66 9.91
CA GLY A 64 15.53 -5.29 8.66
C GLY A 64 14.86 -3.91 8.74
N VAL A 65 14.20 -3.59 9.86
CA VAL A 65 13.58 -2.26 10.08
C VAL A 65 14.65 -1.15 10.19
N GLU A 66 15.74 -1.38 10.91
CA GLU A 66 16.86 -0.44 11.06
C GLU A 66 17.59 -0.16 9.74
N SER A 67 17.45 -1.05 8.76
CA SER A 67 18.06 -0.90 7.43
C SER A 67 17.23 -0.08 6.44
N ILE A 68 16.01 0.32 6.79
CA ILE A 68 15.14 1.15 5.95
C ILE A 68 15.68 2.59 5.94
N ASP A 69 15.74 3.22 4.77
CA ASP A 69 16.13 4.63 4.65
C ASP A 69 15.25 5.54 5.52
N LYS A 70 15.86 6.52 6.18
CA LYS A 70 15.17 7.38 7.17
C LYS A 70 13.99 8.16 6.58
N GLN A 71 14.06 8.57 5.30
CA GLN A 71 12.96 9.30 4.66
C GLN A 71 11.78 8.38 4.33
N ILE A 72 12.05 7.10 4.06
CA ILE A 72 11.05 6.08 3.82
C ILE A 72 10.44 5.65 5.16
N TYR A 73 11.27 5.38 6.17
CA TYR A 73 10.86 4.97 7.51
C TYR A 73 9.76 5.85 8.09
N ASN A 74 9.94 7.18 8.02
CA ASN A 74 9.00 8.16 8.57
C ASN A 74 7.64 8.20 7.85
N LYS A 75 7.53 7.57 6.67
CA LYS A 75 6.31 7.52 5.86
C LYS A 75 5.57 6.19 5.97
N LEU A 76 6.18 5.19 6.61
CA LEU A 76 5.63 3.84 6.72
C LEU A 76 4.89 3.65 8.04
N SER A 77 3.73 2.99 7.96
CA SER A 77 3.03 2.47 9.13
C SER A 77 3.88 1.41 9.86
N TYR A 78 3.50 1.12 11.10
CA TYR A 78 4.16 0.11 11.92
C TYR A 78 4.23 -1.28 11.24
N TYR A 79 3.11 -1.76 10.70
CA TYR A 79 3.05 -3.07 10.03
C TYR A 79 3.62 -3.04 8.61
N GLU A 80 3.69 -1.88 7.96
CA GLU A 80 4.39 -1.75 6.69
C GLU A 80 5.91 -1.97 6.87
N ARG A 81 6.49 -1.40 7.94
CA ARG A 81 7.89 -1.64 8.32
C ARG A 81 8.15 -3.13 8.57
N TRP A 82 7.20 -3.83 9.19
CA TRP A 82 7.29 -5.28 9.43
C TRP A 82 7.21 -6.09 8.14
N ALA A 83 6.24 -5.82 7.27
CA ALA A 83 6.10 -6.52 6.00
C ALA A 83 7.37 -6.42 5.15
N ILE A 84 7.95 -5.21 5.07
CA ILE A 84 9.23 -4.96 4.38
C ILE A 84 10.37 -5.78 4.99
N SER A 85 10.51 -5.73 6.31
CA SER A 85 11.58 -6.44 7.02
C SER A 85 11.48 -7.96 6.86
N ILE A 86 10.26 -8.52 6.95
CA ILE A 86 10.01 -9.95 6.74
C ILE A 86 10.33 -10.35 5.29
N ALA A 87 9.87 -9.57 4.31
CA ALA A 87 10.15 -9.84 2.90
C ALA A 87 11.65 -9.83 2.60
N LYS A 88 12.37 -8.82 3.10
CA LYS A 88 13.82 -8.71 2.98
C LYS A 88 14.54 -9.93 3.57
N HIS A 89 14.21 -10.31 4.80
CA HIS A 89 14.80 -11.48 5.45
C HIS A 89 14.54 -12.78 4.69
N CYS A 90 13.31 -12.97 4.19
CA CYS A 90 12.96 -14.16 3.41
C CYS A 90 13.74 -14.25 2.10
N LEU A 91 14.02 -13.12 1.45
CA LEU A 91 14.86 -13.06 0.25
C LEU A 91 16.34 -13.32 0.56
N GLU A 92 16.89 -12.68 1.60
CA GLU A 92 18.29 -12.81 2.00
C GLU A 92 18.65 -14.23 2.46
N THR A 93 17.72 -14.92 3.12
CA THR A 93 17.89 -16.30 3.58
C THR A 93 17.54 -17.35 2.53
N GLY A 94 16.99 -16.93 1.38
CA GLY A 94 16.55 -17.84 0.32
C GLY A 94 15.28 -18.63 0.63
N VAL A 95 14.56 -18.28 1.70
CA VAL A 95 13.22 -18.82 2.00
C VAL A 95 12.23 -18.48 0.88
N LEU A 96 12.38 -17.28 0.33
CA LEU A 96 11.76 -16.85 -0.92
C LEU A 96 12.86 -16.44 -1.91
N THR A 97 12.60 -16.67 -3.19
CA THR A 97 13.36 -16.05 -4.27
C THR A 97 12.64 -14.79 -4.75
N GLN A 98 13.36 -13.93 -5.47
CA GLN A 98 12.73 -12.78 -6.13
C GLN A 98 11.63 -13.22 -7.10
N GLU A 99 11.78 -14.38 -7.76
CA GLU A 99 10.77 -14.97 -8.65
C GLU A 99 9.49 -15.35 -7.90
N ASP A 100 9.61 -15.91 -6.69
CA ASP A 100 8.45 -16.29 -5.87
C ASP A 100 7.59 -15.09 -5.49
N LEU A 101 8.23 -13.98 -5.11
CA LEU A 101 7.52 -12.72 -4.84
C LEU A 101 6.97 -12.12 -6.13
N ASN A 102 7.73 -12.07 -7.21
CA ASN A 102 7.28 -11.54 -8.51
C ASN A 102 6.06 -12.31 -9.05
N LYS A 103 5.98 -13.63 -8.83
CA LYS A 103 4.83 -14.44 -9.24
C LYS A 103 3.53 -14.00 -8.56
N LYS A 104 3.61 -13.51 -7.32
CA LYS A 104 2.45 -13.11 -6.50
C LYS A 104 2.16 -11.61 -6.55
N TYR A 105 3.22 -10.81 -6.56
CA TYR A 105 3.20 -9.35 -6.56
C TYR A 105 3.09 -8.74 -7.97
N GLY A 106 3.44 -9.51 -9.00
CA GLY A 106 3.47 -9.08 -10.40
C GLY A 106 4.88 -9.20 -11.01
N PRO A 107 5.03 -9.80 -12.21
CA PRO A 107 6.34 -9.99 -12.81
C PRO A 107 6.98 -8.65 -13.18
N PRO A 108 8.32 -8.57 -13.21
CA PRO A 108 8.97 -7.44 -13.81
C PRO A 108 8.61 -7.35 -15.30
N LEU A 109 8.49 -6.12 -15.83
CA LEU A 109 8.10 -5.92 -17.23
C LEU A 109 9.08 -6.65 -18.16
N SER A 110 8.62 -7.67 -18.88
CA SER A 110 9.45 -8.34 -19.89
C SER A 110 9.82 -7.35 -21.00
N SER A 111 11.03 -7.46 -21.56
CA SER A 111 11.39 -6.68 -22.76
C SER A 111 10.36 -6.91 -23.84
N THR A 112 9.90 -5.84 -24.49
CA THR A 112 9.05 -5.94 -25.68
C THR A 112 9.45 -4.90 -26.72
N ASN A 113 9.41 -5.29 -27.99
CA ASN A 113 9.56 -4.39 -29.13
C ASN A 113 8.23 -4.10 -29.84
N GLU A 114 7.13 -4.70 -29.36
CA GLU A 114 5.81 -4.51 -29.91
C GLU A 114 5.32 -3.09 -29.63
N GLN A 115 4.93 -2.38 -30.69
CA GLN A 115 4.36 -1.04 -30.58
C GLN A 115 2.83 -1.15 -30.44
N LEU A 116 2.32 -0.82 -29.26
CA LEU A 116 0.88 -0.82 -28.99
C LEU A 116 0.17 0.46 -29.48
N PHE A 117 0.94 1.51 -29.76
CA PHE A 117 0.40 2.82 -30.14
C PHE A 117 1.12 3.38 -31.36
N HIS A 118 0.40 4.17 -32.14
CA HIS A 118 0.87 4.81 -33.36
C HIS A 118 0.64 6.32 -33.30
N VAL A 119 1.34 7.06 -34.16
CA VAL A 119 1.20 8.52 -34.27
C VAL A 119 -0.26 8.90 -34.53
N GLY A 120 -0.79 9.81 -33.72
CA GLY A 120 -2.19 10.23 -33.74
C GLY A 120 -3.10 9.53 -32.73
N ASP A 121 -2.65 8.43 -32.11
CA ASP A 121 -3.45 7.74 -31.09
C ASP A 121 -3.63 8.60 -29.84
N LYS A 122 -4.86 8.60 -29.31
CA LYS A 122 -5.16 9.19 -28.00
C LYS A 122 -4.83 8.19 -26.91
N VAL A 123 -3.94 8.59 -26.01
CA VAL A 123 -3.49 7.75 -24.90
C VAL A 123 -3.73 8.46 -23.58
N ARG A 124 -3.98 7.68 -22.54
CA ARG A 124 -4.06 8.15 -21.16
C ARG A 124 -2.84 7.66 -20.41
N VAL A 125 -2.21 8.56 -19.66
CA VAL A 125 -1.12 8.19 -18.76
C VAL A 125 -1.73 7.48 -17.55
N GLN A 126 -1.21 6.29 -17.25
CA GLN A 126 -1.62 5.50 -16.11
C GLN A 126 -1.18 6.19 -14.81
N HIS A 127 -1.94 5.97 -13.73
CA HIS A 127 -1.50 6.42 -12.40
C HIS A 127 -0.35 5.55 -11.92
N GLU A 128 0.58 6.16 -11.20
CA GLU A 128 1.51 5.40 -10.37
C GLU A 128 0.72 4.59 -9.36
N ASN A 129 1.01 3.29 -9.29
CA ASN A 129 0.61 2.48 -8.16
C ASN A 129 1.78 2.37 -7.19
N TYR A 130 1.47 2.30 -5.89
CA TYR A 130 2.48 2.17 -4.85
C TYR A 130 3.35 0.91 -5.01
N ALA A 131 2.82 -0.12 -5.70
CA ALA A 131 3.55 -1.33 -6.05
C ALA A 131 4.81 -1.06 -6.88
N THR A 132 4.79 -0.03 -7.72
CA THR A 132 5.94 0.33 -8.57
C THR A 132 7.04 1.00 -7.75
N ARG A 133 6.73 1.82 -6.73
CA ARG A 133 7.72 2.67 -6.05
C ARG A 133 8.72 1.91 -5.17
N TRP A 134 8.29 0.82 -4.51
CA TRP A 134 9.17 0.00 -3.66
C TRP A 134 10.17 -0.82 -4.49
N ILE A 135 9.73 -1.34 -5.64
CA ILE A 135 10.59 -2.09 -6.57
C ILE A 135 11.37 -1.14 -7.49
N LYS A 136 10.84 0.06 -7.75
CA LYS A 136 11.28 1.02 -8.78
C LYS A 136 11.06 2.50 -8.35
N PRO A 137 11.88 3.04 -7.44
CA PRO A 137 11.82 4.40 -6.94
C PRO A 137 12.23 5.42 -8.00
N HIS A 138 12.88 4.98 -9.09
CA HIS A 138 13.25 5.85 -10.20
C HIS A 138 12.19 5.84 -11.31
N LEU A 139 11.20 6.71 -11.17
CA LEU A 139 10.20 6.96 -12.21
C LEU A 139 10.60 8.14 -13.09
N ARG A 140 10.40 7.98 -14.40
CA ARG A 140 10.64 9.05 -15.40
C ARG A 140 9.35 9.67 -15.94
N THR A 141 8.20 9.05 -15.68
CA THR A 141 6.89 9.58 -16.04
C THR A 141 6.47 10.63 -15.00
N PRO A 142 6.26 11.90 -15.39
CA PRO A 142 5.93 12.95 -14.43
C PRO A 142 4.52 12.79 -13.84
N GLY A 143 4.40 12.94 -12.51
CA GLY A 143 3.14 12.70 -11.82
C GLY A 143 1.98 13.64 -12.18
N TYR A 144 2.28 14.87 -12.62
CA TYR A 144 1.24 15.82 -13.08
C TYR A 144 0.51 15.34 -14.35
N LEU A 145 1.04 14.34 -15.06
CA LEU A 145 0.41 13.76 -16.24
C LEU A 145 -0.49 12.56 -15.90
N TYR A 146 -0.45 12.02 -14.69
CA TYR A 146 -1.25 10.84 -14.34
C TYR A 146 -2.75 11.10 -14.58
N GLY A 147 -3.39 10.15 -15.26
CA GLY A 147 -4.79 10.25 -15.66
C GLY A 147 -5.06 11.22 -16.82
N LYS A 148 -4.11 12.08 -17.21
CA LYS A 148 -4.27 13.03 -18.31
C LYS A 148 -4.21 12.32 -19.67
N VAL A 149 -4.92 12.89 -20.65
CA VAL A 149 -5.01 12.36 -22.01
C VAL A 149 -4.13 13.21 -22.93
N GLY A 150 -3.29 12.54 -23.71
CA GLY A 150 -2.45 13.14 -24.74
C GLY A 150 -2.60 12.42 -26.07
N ILE A 151 -1.86 12.89 -27.07
CA ILE A 151 -1.81 12.32 -28.42
C ILE A 151 -0.37 11.86 -28.68
N ILE A 152 -0.18 10.65 -29.22
CA ILE A 152 1.13 10.20 -29.67
C ILE A 152 1.61 11.10 -30.80
N GLU A 153 2.68 11.84 -30.56
CA GLU A 153 3.33 12.70 -31.55
C GLU A 153 4.35 11.91 -32.37
N ARG A 154 5.13 11.04 -31.71
CA ARG A 154 6.18 10.25 -32.36
C ARG A 154 6.56 9.00 -31.56
N TYR A 155 6.93 7.93 -32.27
CA TYR A 155 7.68 6.81 -31.69
C TYR A 155 9.19 7.15 -31.65
N CYS A 156 9.78 7.18 -30.45
CA CYS A 156 11.18 7.56 -30.25
C CYS A 156 12.16 6.40 -30.42
N GLY A 157 11.72 5.15 -30.21
CA GLY A 157 12.56 3.97 -30.29
C GLY A 157 12.35 3.00 -29.14
N LEU A 158 13.22 1.99 -29.08
CA LEU A 158 13.26 0.98 -28.03
C LEU A 158 14.41 1.30 -27.08
N TYR A 159 14.11 1.47 -25.78
CA TYR A 159 15.09 1.90 -24.78
C TYR A 159 15.02 1.00 -23.52
N PRO A 160 16.12 0.85 -22.76
CA PRO A 160 16.08 0.18 -21.46
C PRO A 160 15.08 0.89 -20.54
N ASN A 161 14.25 0.14 -19.81
CA ASN A 161 13.34 0.77 -18.86
C ASN A 161 14.16 1.39 -17.71
N PRO A 162 14.12 2.72 -17.51
CA PRO A 162 14.92 3.44 -16.53
C PRO A 162 14.61 3.00 -15.09
N GLU A 163 13.40 2.49 -14.87
CA GLU A 163 12.96 1.98 -13.58
C GLU A 163 13.77 0.75 -13.11
N TYR A 164 14.20 -0.09 -14.06
CA TYR A 164 15.08 -1.24 -13.80
C TYR A 164 16.54 -0.87 -13.99
N PHE A 165 16.85 -0.10 -15.03
CA PHE A 165 18.22 0.27 -15.38
C PHE A 165 18.90 1.13 -14.29
N ALA A 166 18.12 1.82 -13.45
CA ALA A 166 18.65 2.53 -12.28
C ALA A 166 19.26 1.60 -11.21
N TYR A 167 18.87 0.32 -11.18
CA TYR A 167 19.36 -0.67 -10.23
C TYR A 167 20.40 -1.62 -10.81
N ASP A 168 20.16 -2.07 -12.03
CA ASP A 168 21.04 -3.00 -12.72
C ASP A 168 21.39 -2.44 -14.10
N THR A 169 22.65 -2.02 -14.22
CA THR A 169 23.21 -1.43 -15.45
C THR A 169 24.04 -2.44 -16.25
N THR A 170 24.09 -3.71 -15.82
CA THR A 170 24.99 -4.71 -16.38
C THR A 170 24.60 -5.14 -17.80
N ASP A 171 23.30 -5.16 -18.12
CA ASP A 171 22.79 -5.48 -19.45
C ASP A 171 21.63 -4.53 -19.87
N PRO A 172 21.87 -3.54 -20.75
CA PRO A 172 20.85 -2.60 -21.21
C PRO A 172 19.85 -3.23 -22.21
N THR A 173 20.00 -4.51 -22.56
CA THR A 173 19.07 -5.22 -23.45
C THR A 173 17.90 -5.86 -22.70
N ILE A 174 17.97 -5.90 -21.38
CA ILE A 174 16.92 -6.45 -20.51
C ILE A 174 15.93 -5.34 -20.13
N HIS A 175 14.65 -5.70 -19.98
CA HIS A 175 13.52 -4.81 -19.67
C HIS A 175 13.34 -3.64 -20.64
N GLN A 176 13.67 -3.81 -21.93
CA GLN A 176 13.49 -2.74 -22.92
C GLN A 176 12.01 -2.48 -23.20
N GLN A 177 11.63 -1.20 -23.32
CA GLN A 177 10.26 -0.77 -23.58
C GLN A 177 10.23 0.27 -24.70
N PRO A 178 9.19 0.28 -25.57
CA PRO A 178 8.98 1.34 -26.54
C PRO A 178 8.80 2.70 -25.82
N LEU A 179 9.45 3.74 -26.34
CA LEU A 179 9.34 5.12 -25.85
C LEU A 179 8.58 5.96 -26.87
N TYR A 180 7.60 6.73 -26.42
CA TYR A 180 6.82 7.62 -27.25
C TYR A 180 6.95 9.06 -26.78
N ARG A 181 6.96 10.01 -27.71
CA ARG A 181 6.69 11.42 -27.39
C ARG A 181 5.19 11.64 -27.45
N VAL A 182 4.62 12.11 -26.35
CA VAL A 182 3.19 12.35 -26.20
C VAL A 182 2.96 13.84 -25.99
N ARG A 183 2.07 14.41 -26.81
CA ARG A 183 1.66 15.81 -26.75
C ARG A 183 0.42 15.97 -25.90
N PHE A 184 0.47 16.91 -24.97
CA PHE A 184 -0.65 17.27 -24.10
C PHE A 184 -0.99 18.74 -24.28
N ASN A 185 -2.28 19.07 -24.22
CA ASN A 185 -2.73 20.46 -24.12
C ASN A 185 -2.52 20.94 -22.67
N GLN A 186 -1.91 22.10 -22.48
CA GLN A 186 -1.59 22.63 -21.15
C GLN A 186 -2.86 22.98 -20.34
N GLU A 187 -3.95 23.40 -20.98
CA GLU A 187 -5.25 23.67 -20.35
C GLU A 187 -5.84 22.41 -19.68
N HIS A 188 -5.55 21.23 -20.22
CA HIS A 188 -6.04 19.97 -19.63
C HIS A 188 -5.17 19.46 -18.48
N ILE A 189 -3.96 19.99 -18.32
CA ILE A 189 -3.02 19.57 -17.28
C ILE A 189 -3.20 20.42 -16.03
N TRP A 190 -3.18 21.75 -16.19
CA TRP A 190 -3.15 22.71 -15.09
C TRP A 190 -4.51 23.36 -14.86
N ASP A 191 -4.97 23.36 -13.62
CA ASP A 191 -6.16 24.10 -13.23
C ASP A 191 -5.87 25.62 -13.34
N ASN A 192 -6.81 26.38 -13.90
CA ASN A 192 -6.69 27.83 -14.12
C ASN A 192 -5.51 28.25 -15.02
N TYR A 193 -5.26 27.52 -16.11
CA TYR A 193 -4.26 27.90 -17.09
C TYR A 193 -4.64 29.21 -17.83
N GLU A 194 -3.80 30.25 -17.71
CA GLU A 194 -4.02 31.58 -18.33
C GLU A 194 -3.35 31.76 -19.70
N GLY A 195 -2.71 30.70 -20.23
CA GLY A 195 -2.03 30.72 -21.52
C GLY A 195 -2.97 30.58 -22.73
N GLY A 196 -2.39 30.38 -23.92
CA GLY A 196 -3.16 30.17 -25.14
C GLY A 196 -3.80 28.78 -25.18
N ALA A 197 -5.01 28.66 -25.73
CA ALA A 197 -5.72 27.38 -25.87
C ALA A 197 -4.96 26.35 -26.74
N ASP A 198 -4.02 26.80 -27.57
CA ASP A 198 -3.18 25.95 -28.42
C ASP A 198 -1.82 25.61 -27.77
N ASP A 199 -1.56 26.06 -26.55
CA ASP A 199 -0.31 25.79 -25.86
C ASP A 199 -0.22 24.31 -25.45
N THR A 200 0.90 23.69 -25.78
CA THR A 200 1.12 22.25 -25.58
C THR A 200 2.42 21.98 -24.85
N ILE A 201 2.52 20.78 -24.26
CA ILE A 201 3.75 20.23 -23.72
C ILE A 201 3.95 18.82 -24.28
N ASP A 202 5.15 18.56 -24.77
CA ASP A 202 5.55 17.25 -25.29
C ASP A 202 6.44 16.54 -24.25
N VAL A 203 6.05 15.32 -23.85
CA VAL A 203 6.77 14.52 -22.86
C VAL A 203 7.05 13.13 -23.41
N GLU A 204 8.26 12.61 -23.16
CA GLU A 204 8.65 11.25 -23.54
C GLU A 204 8.22 10.26 -22.44
N ILE A 205 7.36 9.31 -22.80
CA ILE A 205 6.69 8.37 -21.88
C ILE A 205 6.83 6.94 -22.42
N TYR A 206 7.24 6.01 -21.55
CA TYR A 206 7.36 4.59 -21.91
C TYR A 206 6.00 3.92 -22.08
N GLN A 207 5.92 2.95 -22.99
CA GLN A 207 4.68 2.26 -23.38
C GLN A 207 3.86 1.75 -22.20
N HIS A 208 4.50 1.16 -21.19
CA HIS A 208 3.82 0.57 -20.04
C HIS A 208 3.13 1.59 -19.14
N TRP A 209 3.41 2.89 -19.30
CA TRP A 209 2.70 3.98 -18.63
C TRP A 209 1.50 4.49 -19.41
N LEU A 210 1.23 3.97 -20.61
CA LEU A 210 0.16 4.44 -21.48
C LEU A 210 -0.93 3.37 -21.61
N LYS A 211 -2.17 3.82 -21.76
CA LYS A 211 -3.31 3.00 -22.15
C LYS A 211 -4.18 3.73 -23.18
N PRO A 212 -4.99 3.04 -24.00
CA PRO A 212 -5.93 3.71 -24.91
C PRO A 212 -6.85 4.67 -24.15
N ALA A 213 -7.07 5.88 -24.68
CA ALA A 213 -7.95 6.86 -24.03
C ALA A 213 -9.45 6.49 -24.10
N SER A 214 -9.81 5.52 -24.96
CA SER A 214 -11.18 5.02 -25.14
C SER A 214 -11.68 4.17 -23.97
N ASP A 215 -10.80 3.71 -23.09
CA ASP A 215 -11.19 2.97 -21.90
C ASP A 215 -11.79 3.95 -20.87
N THR A 216 -13.11 4.11 -20.90
CA THR A 216 -13.88 4.85 -19.90
C THR A 216 -13.72 4.21 -18.53
N CYS A 217 -13.20 4.98 -17.57
CA CYS A 217 -13.22 4.65 -16.16
C CYS A 217 -14.65 4.88 -15.64
N SER A 218 -15.24 3.86 -15.03
CA SER A 218 -16.44 3.97 -14.21
C SER A 218 -16.19 5.03 -13.13
N SER A 219 -16.90 6.14 -13.21
CA SER A 219 -16.83 7.22 -12.23
C SER A 219 -17.45 6.77 -10.91
N GLU A 220 -16.66 6.73 -9.85
CA GLU A 220 -17.14 6.77 -8.47
C GLU A 220 -17.84 8.12 -8.26
N LYS A 221 -19.10 8.08 -7.85
CA LYS A 221 -19.88 9.28 -7.50
C LYS A 221 -19.58 9.65 -6.06
N GLU A 222 -19.00 10.81 -5.86
CA GLU A 222 -18.98 11.53 -4.59
C GLU A 222 -20.43 11.82 -4.18
N HIS A 223 -20.85 11.30 -3.01
CA HIS A 223 -22.13 11.65 -2.40
C HIS A 223 -21.91 12.79 -1.41
N GLU A 224 -22.33 13.99 -1.83
CA GLU A 224 -22.60 15.12 -0.94
C GLU A 224 -23.71 14.72 0.05
N HIS A 225 -23.43 14.84 1.34
CA HIS A 225 -24.44 14.69 2.40
C HIS A 225 -24.97 16.07 2.78
N GLU A 226 -26.19 16.37 2.34
CA GLU A 226 -27.00 17.46 2.83
C GLU A 226 -27.57 17.14 4.23
N ASP A 227 -27.47 18.13 5.11
CA ASP A 227 -28.11 18.25 6.42
C ASP A 227 -29.56 17.78 6.42
N HIS A 228 -30.03 17.10 7.48
CA HIS A 228 -31.39 17.33 8.02
C HIS A 228 -31.61 16.70 9.43
N HIS A 229 -31.90 17.61 10.36
CA HIS A 229 -32.88 17.54 11.45
C HIS A 229 -32.67 16.62 12.68
N HIS A 230 -32.25 17.30 13.76
CA HIS A 230 -32.65 17.04 15.14
C HIS A 230 -34.16 16.83 15.29
N HIS A 231 -34.56 15.72 15.91
CA HIS A 231 -35.76 15.71 16.75
C HIS A 231 -35.50 14.99 18.08
N HIS A 232 -35.75 15.76 19.13
CA HIS A 232 -35.70 15.44 20.54
C HIS A 232 -37.03 14.78 20.92
N HIS A 233 -37.02 13.55 21.46
CA HIS A 233 -38.12 13.09 22.30
C HIS A 233 -37.61 12.20 23.45
N LYS A 234 -37.76 12.76 24.65
CA LYS A 234 -37.78 12.08 25.94
C LYS A 234 -39.05 11.24 26.03
N HIS A 235 -38.94 9.98 26.43
CA HIS A 235 -40.01 9.30 27.15
C HIS A 235 -39.42 8.35 28.19
N ASP A 236 -39.70 8.66 29.46
CA ASP A 236 -39.62 7.75 30.59
C ASP A 236 -40.68 6.65 30.47
N SER A 237 -40.31 5.40 30.69
CA SER A 237 -41.17 4.39 31.32
C SER A 237 -40.36 3.19 31.80
N ASP A 238 -40.33 3.00 33.11
CA ASP A 238 -40.06 1.74 33.80
C ASP A 238 -40.85 0.58 33.18
N HIS A 239 -40.23 -0.60 33.02
CA HIS A 239 -40.86 -1.91 33.29
C HIS A 239 -39.81 -3.05 33.29
N HIS A 240 -39.74 -3.75 34.42
CA HIS A 240 -39.11 -5.07 34.59
C HIS A 240 -39.96 -6.17 33.91
N HIS A 241 -39.35 -7.08 33.13
CA HIS A 241 -39.37 -8.55 33.34
C HIS A 241 -38.69 -9.32 32.19
N GLU A 242 -37.82 -10.24 32.60
CA GLU A 242 -37.53 -11.59 32.07
C GLU A 242 -37.47 -11.91 30.55
N GLY A 243 -36.30 -12.43 30.16
CA GLY A 243 -36.19 -13.61 29.29
C GLY A 243 -36.25 -13.36 27.78
N HIS A 244 -35.11 -13.06 27.14
CA HIS A 244 -35.01 -13.15 25.68
C HIS A 244 -33.71 -13.80 25.20
N ASP A 245 -33.90 -14.98 24.63
CA ASP A 245 -33.07 -15.70 23.67
C ASP A 245 -32.41 -14.73 22.66
N HIS A 246 -31.09 -14.57 22.75
CA HIS A 246 -30.33 -13.86 21.73
C HIS A 246 -30.07 -14.80 20.55
N GLY A 247 -31.10 -14.93 19.71
CA GLY A 247 -30.95 -15.34 18.32
C GLY A 247 -30.09 -14.32 17.59
N HIS A 248 -28.76 -14.49 17.63
CA HIS A 248 -27.86 -13.76 16.74
C HIS A 248 -28.11 -14.27 15.32
N ILE A 249 -28.74 -13.42 14.50
CA ILE A 249 -28.80 -13.61 13.05
C ILE A 249 -27.34 -13.51 12.58
N HIS A 250 -26.74 -14.65 12.24
CA HIS A 250 -25.47 -14.66 11.52
C HIS A 250 -25.72 -14.03 10.15
N GLU A 251 -25.28 -12.78 9.96
CA GLU A 251 -25.24 -12.21 8.64
C GLU A 251 -24.41 -13.11 7.72
N ALA A 252 -24.91 -13.35 6.50
CA ALA A 252 -24.25 -14.23 5.56
C ALA A 252 -22.82 -13.72 5.31
N ARG A 253 -21.84 -14.61 5.44
CA ARG A 253 -20.40 -14.34 5.36
C ARG A 253 -19.96 -13.40 4.22
N ALA A 254 -20.62 -13.48 3.07
CA ALA A 254 -20.39 -12.60 1.93
C ALA A 254 -20.66 -11.11 2.22
N LYS A 255 -21.65 -10.78 3.06
CA LYS A 255 -21.94 -9.40 3.50
C LYS A 255 -20.89 -8.88 4.48
N VAL A 256 -20.39 -9.73 5.37
CA VAL A 256 -19.31 -9.36 6.30
C VAL A 256 -18.01 -9.13 5.55
N GLU A 257 -17.70 -9.97 4.56
CA GLU A 257 -16.53 -9.82 3.70
C GLU A 257 -16.65 -8.58 2.79
N GLN A 258 -17.82 -8.31 2.20
CA GLN A 258 -18.04 -7.09 1.40
C GLN A 258 -18.00 -5.81 2.27
N THR A 259 -18.59 -5.84 3.47
CA THR A 259 -18.57 -4.68 4.39
C THR A 259 -17.16 -4.42 4.94
N ALA A 260 -16.30 -5.45 5.01
CA ALA A 260 -14.88 -5.28 5.33
C ALA A 260 -14.12 -4.65 4.14
N VAL A 261 -14.36 -5.14 2.92
CA VAL A 261 -13.78 -4.56 1.68
C VAL A 261 -14.22 -3.11 1.47
N ASP A 262 -15.48 -2.77 1.76
CA ASP A 262 -16.03 -1.43 1.58
C ASP A 262 -15.56 -0.44 2.69
N ARG A 263 -15.03 -0.94 3.81
CA ARG A 263 -14.42 -0.14 4.90
C ARG A 263 -12.92 0.07 4.71
N GLU A 264 -12.28 -0.70 3.85
CA GLU A 264 -10.89 -0.48 3.46
C GLU A 264 -10.86 0.74 2.52
N GLY A 265 -10.47 1.91 3.06
CA GLY A 265 -10.10 3.05 2.24
C GLY A 265 -8.95 2.72 1.27
N THR A 266 -8.54 3.69 0.45
CA THR A 266 -7.49 3.53 -0.58
C THR A 266 -6.33 2.63 -0.10
N PRO A 267 -6.04 1.49 -0.78
CA PRO A 267 -5.16 0.47 -0.24
C PRO A 267 -3.78 1.03 0.12
N LEU A 268 -3.31 0.71 1.33
CA LEU A 268 -2.02 1.19 1.82
C LEU A 268 -0.88 0.53 1.01
N PRO A 269 0.21 1.25 0.72
CA PRO A 269 1.33 0.79 -0.10
C PRO A 269 1.87 -0.62 0.22
N ALA A 270 1.94 -1.00 1.50
CA ALA A 270 2.46 -2.31 1.88
C ALA A 270 1.39 -3.41 2.08
N GLN A 271 0.08 -3.09 2.00
CA GLN A 271 -0.98 -4.12 2.06
C GLN A 271 -0.79 -5.17 0.96
N HIS A 272 -0.57 -4.72 -0.27
CA HIS A 272 -0.33 -5.63 -1.39
C HIS A 272 0.96 -6.44 -1.25
N LEU A 273 2.00 -5.86 -0.62
CA LEU A 273 3.24 -6.58 -0.30
C LEU A 273 2.98 -7.66 0.74
N ALA A 274 2.23 -7.33 1.80
CA ALA A 274 1.83 -8.27 2.83
C ALA A 274 1.06 -9.45 2.23
N GLU A 275 0.05 -9.18 1.42
CA GLU A 275 -0.77 -10.20 0.75
C GLU A 275 0.08 -11.10 -0.15
N SER A 276 0.98 -10.51 -0.96
CA SER A 276 1.85 -11.25 -1.86
C SER A 276 2.89 -12.08 -1.12
N LEU A 277 3.47 -11.53 -0.06
CA LEU A 277 4.39 -12.22 0.84
C LEU A 277 3.73 -13.44 1.48
N ILE A 278 2.51 -13.25 2.03
CA ILE A 278 1.71 -14.34 2.61
C ILE A 278 1.43 -15.40 1.54
N SER A 279 0.98 -15.00 0.36
CA SER A 279 0.70 -15.92 -0.74
C SER A 279 1.93 -16.70 -1.20
N ALA A 280 3.10 -16.06 -1.25
CA ALA A 280 4.36 -16.70 -1.63
C ALA A 280 4.81 -17.73 -0.58
N LEU A 281 4.68 -17.40 0.71
CA LEU A 281 5.04 -18.31 1.81
C LEU A 281 4.07 -19.49 1.94
N LEU A 282 2.78 -19.29 1.61
CA LEU A 282 1.79 -20.36 1.46
C LEU A 282 2.16 -21.30 0.29
N ASP A 283 2.51 -20.76 -0.87
CA ASP A 283 2.95 -21.56 -2.04
C ASP A 283 4.19 -22.41 -1.72
N LYS A 284 5.10 -21.88 -0.88
CA LYS A 284 6.29 -22.61 -0.39
C LYS A 284 6.00 -23.59 0.74
N ASN A 285 4.75 -23.68 1.20
CA ASN A 285 4.34 -24.50 2.34
C ASN A 285 5.12 -24.18 3.62
N ILE A 286 5.55 -22.93 3.81
CA ILE A 286 6.17 -22.50 5.07
C ILE A 286 5.13 -22.60 6.20
N PHE A 287 3.89 -22.21 5.92
CA PHE A 287 2.73 -22.43 6.78
C PHE A 287 1.48 -22.69 5.92
N SER A 288 0.38 -23.06 6.56
CA SER A 288 -0.94 -23.26 5.94
C SER A 288 -1.90 -22.12 6.27
N ALA A 289 -2.93 -21.92 5.43
CA ALA A 289 -3.95 -20.91 5.67
C ALA A 289 -4.67 -21.10 7.03
N ASP A 290 -4.86 -22.36 7.45
CA ASP A 290 -5.44 -22.70 8.76
C ASP A 290 -4.52 -22.30 9.92
N GLU A 291 -3.20 -22.49 9.79
CA GLU A 291 -2.23 -22.02 10.79
C GLU A 291 -2.24 -20.49 10.89
N LEU A 292 -2.33 -19.78 9.76
CA LEU A 292 -2.43 -18.32 9.75
C LEU A 292 -3.70 -17.84 10.44
N ARG A 293 -4.84 -18.41 10.07
CA ARG A 293 -6.14 -18.09 10.68
C ARG A 293 -6.13 -18.32 12.20
N LYS A 294 -5.68 -19.49 12.66
CA LYS A 294 -5.58 -19.81 14.09
C LYS A 294 -4.66 -18.84 14.82
N GLN A 295 -3.59 -18.39 14.17
CA GLN A 295 -2.68 -17.43 14.77
C GLN A 295 -3.32 -16.05 14.92
N ILE A 296 -4.09 -15.58 13.92
CA ILE A 296 -4.85 -14.33 14.02
C ILE A 296 -5.84 -14.40 15.20
N GLU A 297 -6.62 -15.49 15.28
CA GLU A 297 -7.57 -15.71 16.38
C GLU A 297 -6.85 -15.72 17.74
N THR A 298 -5.68 -16.34 17.84
CA THR A 298 -4.86 -16.37 19.06
C THR A 298 -4.39 -14.97 19.47
N ASN A 299 -3.91 -14.17 18.52
CA ASN A 299 -3.44 -12.81 18.79
C ASN A 299 -4.58 -11.90 19.25
N GLN A 300 -5.75 -11.98 18.60
CA GLN A 300 -6.95 -11.25 19.00
C GLN A 300 -7.39 -11.60 20.43
N MET A 301 -7.41 -12.89 20.79
CA MET A 301 -7.77 -13.34 22.14
C MET A 301 -6.78 -12.88 23.20
N ALA A 302 -5.48 -12.85 22.88
CA ALA A 302 -4.44 -12.35 23.79
C ALA A 302 -4.61 -10.84 24.08
N VAL A 303 -4.99 -10.05 23.08
CA VAL A 303 -5.30 -8.63 23.25
C VAL A 303 -6.50 -8.45 24.17
N ILE A 304 -7.59 -9.20 23.93
CA ILE A 304 -8.81 -9.14 24.75
C ILE A 304 -8.50 -9.48 26.22
N ILE A 305 -7.76 -10.56 26.49
CA ILE A 305 -7.42 -10.97 27.86
C ILE A 305 -6.54 -9.92 28.56
N SER A 306 -5.68 -9.20 27.83
CA SER A 306 -4.82 -8.16 28.42
C SER A 306 -5.54 -6.87 28.81
N LEU A 307 -6.78 -6.69 28.35
CA LEU A 307 -7.63 -5.54 28.62
C LEU A 307 -8.59 -5.75 29.81
N TYR A 308 -8.64 -6.96 30.37
CA TYR A 308 -9.37 -7.33 31.58
C TYR A 308 -8.41 -7.59 32.75
#